data_AF-A0A942FPV0-F1
#
_entry.id   AF-A0A942FPV0-F1
#
_cell.length_a   1.000
_cell.length_b   1.000
_cell.length_c   1.000
_cell.angle_alpha   90.00
_cell.angle_beta   90.00
_cell.angle_gamma   90.00
#
_symmetry.space_group_name_H-M   'P 1'
#
loop_
_entity.id
_entity.type
_entity.pdbx_description
1 polymer ?
#
loop_
_entity_poly.entity_id
_entity_poly.type
_entity_poly.pdbx_seq_one_letter_code
_entity_poly.pdbx_strand_id
1 'polypeptide(L)'
;MNSQSAIPACPAGRRNPQSALEKMNIQMIISGVGGQGVLLVTRIISDFALREGYPLIGSEDHGMSQRGGSVITYLKIGDFNSPLVKKGSADLLLSLERSEALKTLHYLRPSSNGQNGGLGFINASDPNYMNEPIRNYLREKGIEIHIFPADRIAVEMGSVQSTNIALIGFASAHPKFPFPHDKLRQSIDRVTPPKFREVSLKIFDKGFLEGEKSIRT
;
A
#
# COMPACT_ATOMS: atom_id res chain seq x y z
N MET A 1 47.19 50.75 -24.03
CA MET A 1 46.53 50.50 -22.73
C MET A 1 45.05 50.41 -23.04
N ASN A 2 44.55 49.22 -23.39
CA ASN A 2 43.93 48.25 -22.48
C ASN A 2 42.71 48.89 -21.78
N SER A 3 41.48 48.40 -21.87
CA SER A 3 41.05 47.01 -22.05
C SER A 3 39.54 46.96 -22.27
N GLN A 4 39.11 46.04 -23.13
CA GLN A 4 37.76 45.47 -23.13
C GLN A 4 37.39 44.94 -21.73
N SER A 5 36.15 45.13 -21.29
CA SER A 5 35.48 44.26 -20.31
C SER A 5 33.99 44.31 -20.62
N ALA A 6 33.47 43.35 -21.40
CA ALA A 6 32.97 42.04 -20.97
C ALA A 6 31.74 42.16 -20.05
N ILE A 7 30.57 41.91 -20.65
CA ILE A 7 29.27 41.69 -20.00
C ILE A 7 29.39 40.47 -19.08
N PRO A 8 28.88 40.49 -17.83
CA PRO A 8 28.63 39.25 -17.12
C PRO A 8 27.26 38.70 -17.52
N ALA A 9 27.28 37.63 -18.31
CA ALA A 9 26.12 36.77 -18.52
C ALA A 9 26.11 35.66 -17.46
N CYS A 10 24.95 35.50 -16.80
CA CYS A 10 24.45 34.28 -16.14
C CYS A 10 25.13 33.82 -14.83
N PRO A 11 24.43 33.08 -13.93
CA PRO A 11 23.49 32.03 -14.30
C PRO A 11 22.04 32.27 -13.90
N ALA A 12 21.16 32.04 -14.86
CA ALA A 12 19.85 31.50 -14.61
C ALA A 12 20.00 30.32 -13.64
N GLY A 13 19.57 30.52 -12.39
CA GLY A 13 19.40 29.45 -11.44
C GLY A 13 18.45 28.45 -12.06
N ARG A 14 18.99 27.31 -12.52
CA ARG A 14 18.21 26.12 -12.79
C ARG A 14 17.56 25.77 -11.46
N ARG A 15 16.32 26.21 -11.25
CA ARG A 15 15.45 25.62 -10.23
C ARG A 15 15.35 24.15 -10.60
N ASN A 16 16.05 23.33 -9.84
CA ASN A 16 15.99 21.89 -9.96
C ASN A 16 14.52 21.50 -9.78
N PRO A 17 13.86 20.84 -10.74
CA PRO A 17 12.43 20.48 -10.62
C PRO A 17 12.15 19.48 -9.48
N GLN A 18 13.16 19.04 -8.76
CA GLN A 18 13.07 18.19 -7.55
C GLN A 18 12.69 18.95 -6.27
N SER A 19 12.55 20.28 -6.30
CA SER A 19 12.08 21.02 -5.13
C SER A 19 10.56 20.91 -4.99
N ALA A 20 10.14 20.15 -3.98
CA ALA A 20 8.78 20.04 -3.42
C ALA A 20 7.83 19.00 -4.04
N LEU A 21 8.30 17.78 -4.31
CA LEU A 21 7.43 16.64 -3.98
C LEU A 21 7.38 16.58 -2.44
N GLU A 22 6.19 16.67 -1.85
CA GLU A 22 6.02 16.32 -0.44
C GLU A 22 6.69 14.96 -0.22
N LYS A 23 7.62 14.90 0.74
CA LYS A 23 8.41 13.69 0.97
C LYS A 23 7.48 12.58 1.47
N MET A 24 7.05 11.72 0.56
CA MET A 24 6.38 10.47 0.91
C MET A 24 7.39 9.56 1.59
N ASN A 25 7.19 9.31 2.90
CA ASN A 25 7.98 8.38 3.70
C ASN A 25 7.02 7.39 4.35
N ILE A 26 6.82 6.24 3.72
CA ILE A 26 5.85 5.23 4.14
C ILE A 26 6.58 3.90 4.32
N GLN A 27 6.31 3.25 5.44
CA GLN A 27 6.69 1.87 5.69
C GLN A 27 5.44 1.00 5.69
N MET A 28 5.42 -0.06 4.89
CA MET A 28 4.25 -0.91 4.80
C MET A 28 4.59 -2.40 4.80
N ILE A 29 3.63 -3.15 5.32
CA ILE A 29 3.61 -4.61 5.25
C ILE A 29 2.52 -5.05 4.29
N ILE A 30 2.85 -5.98 3.41
CA ILE A 30 1.88 -6.70 2.59
C ILE A 30 2.00 -8.17 2.98
N SER A 31 0.91 -8.77 3.46
CA SER A 31 0.92 -10.16 3.93
C SER A 31 -0.17 -10.99 3.29
N GLY A 32 0.07 -12.29 3.19
CA GLY A 32 -0.89 -13.22 2.62
C GLY A 32 -0.30 -14.62 2.52
N VAL A 33 -1.09 -15.52 1.96
CA VAL A 33 -0.69 -16.88 1.67
C VAL A 33 -0.19 -16.98 0.23
N GLY A 34 0.82 -17.81 -0.02
CA GLY A 34 1.36 -18.05 -1.35
C GLY A 34 0.25 -18.35 -2.36
N GLY A 35 0.21 -17.57 -3.45
CA GLY A 35 -0.83 -17.65 -4.49
C GLY A 35 -1.91 -16.56 -4.42
N GLN A 36 -2.03 -15.80 -3.32
CA GLN A 36 -3.01 -14.70 -3.21
C GLN A 36 -2.58 -13.41 -3.93
N GLY A 37 -1.34 -13.35 -4.41
CA GLY A 37 -0.82 -12.23 -5.17
C GLY A 37 -0.24 -11.08 -4.34
N VAL A 38 0.39 -11.39 -3.20
CA VAL A 38 1.21 -10.44 -2.42
C VAL A 38 2.21 -9.71 -3.32
N LEU A 39 2.94 -10.45 -4.16
CA LEU A 39 3.89 -9.87 -5.11
C LEU A 39 3.25 -8.98 -6.18
N LEU A 40 2.01 -9.26 -6.59
CA LEU A 40 1.32 -8.40 -7.54
C LEU A 40 0.98 -7.05 -6.88
N VAL A 41 0.50 -7.07 -5.63
CA VAL A 41 0.27 -5.85 -4.84
C VAL A 41 1.56 -5.04 -4.72
N THR A 42 2.66 -5.70 -4.33
CA THR A 42 3.98 -5.06 -4.23
C THR A 42 4.38 -4.40 -5.55
N ARG A 43 4.22 -5.10 -6.69
CA ARG A 43 4.56 -4.56 -8.01
C ARG A 43 3.70 -3.36 -8.41
N ILE A 44 2.39 -3.38 -8.11
CA ILE A 44 1.48 -2.26 -8.38
C ILE A 44 1.91 -1.02 -7.60
N ILE A 45 2.20 -1.18 -6.31
CA ILE A 45 2.61 -0.07 -5.45
C ILE A 45 4.01 0.43 -5.83
N SER A 46 4.92 -0.47 -6.22
CA SER A 46 6.24 -0.10 -6.72
C SER A 46 6.17 0.64 -8.06
N ASP A 47 5.32 0.20 -9.01
CA ASP A 47 5.11 0.94 -10.28
C ASP A 47 4.58 2.34 -9.99
N PHE A 48 3.61 2.49 -9.07
CA PHE A 48 3.14 3.80 -8.62
C PHE A 48 4.31 4.64 -8.08
N ALA A 49 5.07 4.13 -7.11
CA ALA A 49 6.14 4.87 -6.46
C ALA A 49 7.22 5.34 -7.44
N LEU A 50 7.68 4.45 -8.32
CA LEU A 50 8.70 4.78 -9.33
C LEU A 50 8.20 5.83 -10.33
N ARG A 51 6.94 5.74 -10.73
CA ARG A 51 6.34 6.70 -11.68
C ARG A 51 6.16 8.09 -11.09
N GLU A 52 5.82 8.17 -9.80
CA GLU A 52 5.73 9.44 -9.09
C GLU A 52 7.12 9.94 -8.62
N GLY A 53 8.19 9.22 -8.95
CA GLY A 53 9.58 9.64 -8.70
C GLY A 53 10.07 9.40 -7.27
N TYR A 54 9.40 8.54 -6.51
CA TYR A 54 9.82 8.19 -5.15
C TYR A 54 10.85 7.05 -5.16
N PRO A 55 11.94 7.16 -4.37
CA PRO A 55 12.80 6.02 -4.09
C PRO A 55 12.01 4.95 -3.34
N LEU A 56 12.35 3.69 -3.56
CA LEU A 56 11.76 2.57 -2.83
C LEU A 56 12.81 1.52 -2.50
N ILE A 57 12.63 0.87 -1.37
CA ILE A 57 13.42 -0.28 -0.94
C ILE A 57 12.48 -1.30 -0.30
N GLY A 58 12.69 -2.57 -0.56
CA GLY A 58 11.86 -3.62 -0.01
C GLY A 58 12.58 -4.94 0.08
N SER A 59 12.00 -5.85 0.85
CA SER A 59 12.43 -7.23 0.97
C SER A 59 11.19 -8.11 1.08
N GLU A 60 11.27 -9.31 0.54
CA GLU A 60 10.25 -10.34 0.71
C GLU A 60 10.79 -11.42 1.64
N ASP A 61 9.96 -11.83 2.58
CA ASP A 61 10.15 -13.06 3.34
C ASP A 61 9.07 -14.04 2.89
N HIS A 62 9.50 -15.05 2.15
CA HIS A 62 8.67 -16.18 1.79
C HIS A 62 9.06 -17.37 2.67
N GLY A 63 8.10 -17.99 3.36
CA GLY A 63 8.35 -19.31 3.94
C GLY A 63 8.87 -20.27 2.86
N MET A 64 9.64 -21.31 3.23
CA MET A 64 10.25 -22.27 2.28
C MET A 64 9.25 -23.01 1.36
N SER A 65 7.94 -22.76 1.46
CA SER A 65 6.91 -23.26 0.57
C SER A 65 6.29 -22.13 -0.26
N GLN A 66 6.57 -22.11 -1.57
CA GLN A 66 5.99 -21.15 -2.53
C GLN A 66 4.47 -21.31 -2.76
N ARG A 67 3.84 -22.35 -2.18
CA ARG A 67 2.38 -22.56 -2.23
C ARG A 67 1.86 -22.89 -0.83
N GLY A 68 0.88 -22.12 -0.35
CA GLY A 68 0.29 -22.32 0.98
C GLY A 68 1.14 -21.82 2.16
N GLY A 69 2.37 -21.37 1.93
CA GLY A 69 3.20 -20.74 2.95
C GLY A 69 2.80 -19.29 3.23
N SER A 70 3.17 -18.81 4.42
CA SER A 70 3.11 -17.38 4.77
C SER A 70 4.07 -16.59 3.89
N VAL A 71 3.59 -15.47 3.37
CA VAL A 71 4.34 -14.53 2.55
C VAL A 71 4.17 -13.14 3.15
N ILE A 72 5.29 -12.51 3.48
CA ILE A 72 5.34 -11.15 4.02
C ILE A 72 6.28 -10.33 3.14
N THR A 73 5.79 -9.23 2.57
CA THR A 73 6.62 -8.23 1.92
C THR A 73 6.75 -7.01 2.80
N TYR A 74 7.99 -6.58 2.99
CA TYR A 74 8.39 -5.30 3.56
C TYR A 74 8.61 -4.33 2.41
N LEU A 75 7.86 -3.22 2.38
CA LEU A 75 8.04 -2.20 1.36
C LEU A 75 8.13 -0.84 2.02
N LYS A 76 9.14 -0.06 1.62
CA LYS A 76 9.32 1.32 2.06
C LYS A 76 9.44 2.23 0.85
N ILE A 77 8.70 3.33 0.88
CA ILE A 77 8.68 4.35 -0.17
C ILE A 77 9.13 5.64 0.46
N GLY A 78 10.19 6.24 -0.07
CA GLY A 78 10.85 7.40 0.50
C GLY A 78 12.31 7.14 0.86
N ASP A 79 12.86 8.05 1.65
CA ASP A 79 14.29 8.10 1.98
C ASP A 79 14.64 7.08 3.08
N PHE A 80 14.86 5.83 2.68
CA PHE A 80 15.17 4.72 3.59
C PHE A 80 16.45 3.97 3.17
N ASN A 81 17.28 3.64 4.16
CA ASN A 81 18.55 2.95 3.98
C ASN A 81 18.51 1.44 4.30
N SER A 82 17.35 0.90 4.66
CA SER A 82 17.19 -0.52 5.02
C SER A 82 15.80 -1.02 4.66
N PRO A 83 15.68 -2.23 4.05
CA PRO A 83 14.40 -2.78 3.60
C PRO A 83 13.49 -3.21 4.76
N LEU A 84 14.04 -3.60 5.90
CA LEU A 84 13.26 -4.21 7.00
C LEU A 84 12.40 -3.19 7.72
N VAL A 85 11.10 -3.48 7.85
CA VAL A 85 10.18 -2.70 8.70
C VAL A 85 10.27 -3.24 10.12
N LYS A 86 10.43 -2.35 11.10
CA LYS A 86 10.52 -2.74 12.52
C LYS A 86 9.13 -2.92 13.10
N LYS A 87 9.04 -3.71 14.18
CA LYS A 87 7.82 -3.82 14.96
C LYS A 87 7.39 -2.42 15.44
N GLY A 88 6.11 -2.10 15.33
CA GLY A 88 5.58 -0.79 15.68
C GLY A 88 6.04 0.37 14.80
N SER A 89 6.48 0.14 13.57
CA SER A 89 6.93 1.20 12.65
C SER A 89 6.22 1.25 11.30
N ALA A 90 5.32 0.31 11.00
CA ALA A 90 4.56 0.31 9.75
C ALA A 90 3.42 1.34 9.81
N ASP A 91 3.33 2.17 8.77
CA ASP A 91 2.23 3.09 8.53
C ASP A 91 1.01 2.38 7.95
N LEU A 92 1.25 1.34 7.15
CA LEU A 92 0.21 0.63 6.40
C LEU A 92 0.40 -0.88 6.46
N LEU A 93 -0.70 -1.61 6.62
CA LEU A 93 -0.78 -3.07 6.48
C LEU A 93 -1.85 -3.41 5.44
N LEU A 94 -1.47 -4.19 4.43
CA LEU A 94 -2.40 -4.85 3.50
C LEU A 94 -2.31 -6.35 3.71
N SER A 95 -3.33 -6.98 4.30
CA SER A 95 -3.36 -8.42 4.49
C SER A 95 -4.42 -9.09 3.61
N LEU A 96 -3.98 -10.00 2.74
CA LEU A 96 -4.85 -10.76 1.84
C LEU A 96 -5.56 -11.93 2.53
N GLU A 97 -5.22 -12.20 3.80
CA GLU A 97 -5.79 -13.29 4.59
C GLU A 97 -5.80 -12.93 6.09
N ARG A 98 -6.78 -13.44 6.84
CA ARG A 98 -7.03 -13.11 8.24
C ARG A 98 -5.96 -13.62 9.21
N SER A 99 -5.46 -14.84 9.03
CA SER A 99 -4.43 -15.43 9.89
C SER A 99 -3.08 -14.75 9.69
N GLU A 100 -2.76 -14.37 8.45
CA GLU A 100 -1.58 -13.57 8.13
C GLU A 100 -1.67 -12.17 8.74
N ALA A 101 -2.87 -11.57 8.77
CA ALA A 101 -3.07 -10.29 9.43
C ALA A 101 -2.71 -10.37 10.91
N LEU A 102 -3.19 -11.39 11.63
CA LEU A 102 -2.88 -11.58 13.06
C LEU A 102 -1.39 -11.73 13.32
N LYS A 103 -0.65 -12.34 12.38
CA LYS A 103 0.82 -12.45 12.47
C LYS A 103 1.51 -11.12 12.26
N THR A 104 0.93 -10.17 11.52
CA THR A 104 1.60 -8.93 11.11
C THR A 104 1.08 -7.66 11.79
N LEU A 105 -0.02 -7.71 12.54
CA LEU A 105 -0.57 -6.55 13.28
C LEU A 105 0.47 -5.82 14.14
N HIS A 106 1.41 -6.56 14.73
CA HIS A 106 2.45 -6.00 15.60
C HIS A 106 3.48 -5.10 14.88
N TYR A 107 3.47 -5.07 13.54
CA TYR A 107 4.26 -4.11 12.77
C TYR A 107 3.65 -2.72 12.75
N LEU A 108 2.32 -2.60 12.84
CA LEU A 108 1.63 -1.30 12.77
C LEU A 108 2.07 -0.39 13.92
N ARG A 109 2.41 0.85 13.57
CA ARG A 109 2.87 1.83 14.53
C ARG A 109 1.74 2.28 15.46
N PRO A 110 2.01 2.49 16.76
CA PRO A 110 1.03 3.15 17.62
C PRO A 110 0.89 4.63 17.26
N SER A 111 -0.21 5.23 17.70
CA SER A 111 -0.39 6.67 17.73
C SER A 111 0.72 7.32 18.55
N SER A 112 1.16 8.50 18.12
CA SER A 112 2.21 9.28 18.82
C SER A 112 2.05 10.76 18.52
N ASN A 113 2.28 11.62 19.52
CA ASN A 113 2.32 13.08 19.36
C ASN A 113 1.12 13.67 18.59
N GLY A 114 -0.11 13.22 18.91
CA GLY A 114 -1.34 13.68 18.23
C GLY A 114 -1.56 13.11 16.83
N GLN A 115 -0.69 12.23 16.34
CA GLN A 115 -0.89 11.47 15.11
C GLN A 115 -1.56 10.13 15.43
N ASN A 116 -2.50 9.73 14.57
CA ASN A 116 -3.08 8.38 14.60
C ASN A 116 -2.01 7.31 14.38
N GLY A 117 -2.29 6.09 14.85
CA GLY A 117 -1.47 4.93 14.58
C GLY A 117 -1.53 4.50 13.11
N GLY A 118 -0.92 3.35 12.83
CA GLY A 118 -0.94 2.74 11.51
C GLY A 118 -2.34 2.33 11.08
N LEU A 119 -2.49 2.15 9.76
CA LEU A 119 -3.73 1.78 9.10
C LEU A 119 -3.62 0.37 8.53
N GLY A 120 -4.63 -0.48 8.75
CA GLY A 120 -4.66 -1.84 8.22
C GLY A 120 -5.90 -2.14 7.39
N PHE A 121 -5.73 -2.84 6.28
CA PHE A 121 -6.81 -3.37 5.45
C PHE A 121 -6.66 -4.88 5.34
N ILE A 122 -7.70 -5.61 5.70
CA ILE A 122 -7.65 -7.06 5.86
C ILE A 122 -8.77 -7.71 5.05
N ASN A 123 -8.39 -8.63 4.17
CA ASN A 123 -9.34 -9.50 3.51
C ASN A 123 -9.79 -10.61 4.47
N ALA A 124 -11.04 -10.53 4.93
CA ALA A 124 -11.68 -11.57 5.71
C ALA A 124 -13.21 -11.55 5.53
N SER A 125 -13.82 -12.73 5.47
CA SER A 125 -15.27 -12.86 5.29
C SER A 125 -16.06 -12.52 6.56
N ASP A 126 -15.46 -12.71 7.74
CA ASP A 126 -16.04 -12.38 9.04
C ASP A 126 -15.41 -11.08 9.57
N PRO A 127 -16.16 -9.96 9.67
CA PRO A 127 -15.64 -8.69 10.18
C PRO A 127 -15.34 -8.73 11.69
N ASN A 128 -15.87 -9.71 12.43
CA ASN A 128 -15.73 -9.81 13.88
C ASN A 128 -14.71 -10.87 14.33
N TYR A 129 -13.90 -11.41 13.40
CA TYR A 129 -12.99 -12.52 13.67
C TYR A 129 -11.90 -12.21 14.72
N MET A 130 -11.59 -10.94 14.95
CA MET A 130 -10.67 -10.52 16.02
C MET A 130 -11.36 -10.66 17.37
N ASN A 131 -10.68 -11.14 18.41
CA ASN A 131 -11.25 -11.19 19.75
C ASN A 131 -11.15 -9.83 20.47
N GLU A 132 -11.84 -9.69 21.61
CA GLU A 132 -11.82 -8.47 22.42
C GLU A 132 -10.40 -8.02 22.83
N PRO A 133 -9.50 -8.90 23.30
CA PRO A 133 -8.12 -8.51 23.60
C PRO A 133 -7.39 -7.84 22.42
N ILE A 134 -7.52 -8.37 21.21
CA ILE A 134 -6.92 -7.80 20.01
C ILE A 134 -7.56 -6.44 19.69
N ARG A 135 -8.89 -6.35 19.72
CA ARG A 135 -9.60 -5.08 19.48
C ARG A 135 -9.19 -3.98 20.47
N ASN A 136 -9.07 -4.33 21.75
CA ASN A 136 -8.66 -3.40 22.79
C ASN A 136 -7.21 -2.93 22.57
N TYR A 137 -6.29 -3.85 22.27
CA TYR A 137 -4.92 -3.49 21.93
C TYR A 137 -4.84 -2.50 20.76
N LEU A 138 -5.59 -2.75 19.67
CA LEU A 138 -5.59 -1.87 18.51
C LEU A 138 -6.13 -0.47 18.86
N ARG A 139 -7.24 -0.43 19.62
CA ARG A 139 -7.86 0.82 20.08
C ARG A 139 -6.92 1.64 20.97
N GLU A 140 -6.31 1.01 21.97
CA GLU A 140 -5.35 1.66 22.89
C GLU A 140 -4.13 2.22 22.16
N LYS A 141 -3.72 1.56 21.07
CA LYS A 141 -2.61 2.00 20.23
C LYS A 141 -3.04 2.99 19.14
N GLY A 142 -4.32 3.36 19.06
CA GLY A 142 -4.85 4.23 18.01
C GLY A 142 -4.65 3.67 16.60
N ILE A 143 -4.55 2.34 16.47
CA ILE A 143 -4.38 1.63 15.20
C ILE A 143 -5.77 1.43 14.59
N GLU A 144 -5.92 1.82 13.33
CA GLU A 144 -7.17 1.76 12.61
C GLU A 144 -7.16 0.55 11.67
N ILE A 145 -8.16 -0.35 11.80
CA ILE A 145 -8.26 -1.57 11.00
C ILE A 145 -9.60 -1.61 10.28
N HIS A 146 -9.55 -1.86 8.97
CA HIS A 146 -10.71 -2.09 8.13
C HIS A 146 -10.70 -3.53 7.60
N ILE A 147 -11.78 -4.27 7.88
CA ILE A 147 -11.94 -5.65 7.44
C ILE A 147 -12.97 -5.69 6.30
N PHE A 148 -12.61 -6.31 5.19
CA PHE A 148 -13.40 -6.30 3.97
C PHE A 148 -13.41 -7.67 3.29
N PRO A 149 -14.58 -8.24 2.92
CA PRO A 149 -14.65 -9.50 2.19
C PRO A 149 -14.35 -9.31 0.70
N ALA A 150 -13.08 -9.01 0.38
CA ALA A 150 -12.62 -8.70 -0.98
C ALA A 150 -12.78 -9.89 -1.95
N ASP A 151 -12.79 -11.11 -1.41
CA ASP A 151 -13.05 -12.35 -2.12
C ASP A 151 -14.42 -12.36 -2.81
N ARG A 152 -15.44 -11.78 -2.17
CA ARG A 152 -16.80 -11.73 -2.72
C ARG A 152 -16.87 -10.93 -4.00
N ILE A 153 -16.23 -9.75 -4.04
CA ILE A 153 -16.15 -8.93 -5.27
C ILE A 153 -15.50 -9.72 -6.40
N ALA A 154 -14.37 -10.35 -6.12
CA ALA A 154 -13.60 -11.07 -7.13
C ALA A 154 -14.36 -12.27 -7.70
N VAL A 155 -15.08 -13.01 -6.85
CA VAL A 155 -15.94 -14.14 -7.24
C VAL A 155 -17.12 -13.68 -8.10
N GLU A 156 -17.84 -12.64 -7.67
CA GLU A 156 -18.98 -12.08 -8.41
C GLU A 156 -18.61 -11.62 -9.83
N MET A 157 -17.36 -11.21 -10.03
CA MET A 157 -16.84 -10.73 -11.31
C MET A 157 -16.09 -11.81 -12.11
N GLY A 158 -16.17 -13.07 -11.68
CA GLY A 158 -15.59 -14.22 -12.39
C GLY A 158 -14.06 -14.28 -12.36
N SER A 159 -13.40 -13.55 -11.45
CA SER A 159 -11.94 -13.49 -11.36
C SER A 159 -11.45 -13.65 -9.93
N VAL A 160 -11.61 -14.86 -9.38
CA VAL A 160 -11.22 -15.23 -8.00
C VAL A 160 -9.76 -14.87 -7.68
N GLN A 161 -8.88 -14.87 -8.69
CA GLN A 161 -7.46 -14.54 -8.54
C GLN A 161 -7.20 -13.04 -8.27
N SER A 162 -8.22 -12.18 -8.39
CA SER A 162 -8.11 -10.72 -8.27
C SER A 162 -8.60 -10.16 -6.93
N THR A 163 -8.73 -10.99 -5.90
CA THR A 163 -9.07 -10.56 -4.53
C THR A 163 -8.13 -9.49 -3.99
N ASN A 164 -6.84 -9.58 -4.34
CA ASN A 164 -5.84 -8.58 -3.99
C ASN A 164 -6.14 -7.20 -4.60
N ILE A 165 -6.61 -7.15 -5.84
CA ILE A 165 -7.01 -5.92 -6.52
C ILE A 165 -8.25 -5.31 -5.87
N ALA A 166 -9.25 -6.13 -5.51
CA ALA A 166 -10.43 -5.67 -4.79
C ALA A 166 -10.06 -5.03 -3.44
N LEU A 167 -9.13 -5.63 -2.69
CA LEU A 167 -8.67 -5.09 -1.40
C LEU A 167 -7.93 -3.75 -1.56
N ILE A 168 -7.05 -3.61 -2.56
CA ILE A 168 -6.38 -2.33 -2.83
C ILE A 168 -7.41 -1.26 -3.25
N GLY A 169 -8.40 -1.62 -4.07
CA GLY A 169 -9.50 -0.74 -4.46
C GLY A 169 -10.23 -0.20 -3.24
N PHE A 170 -10.67 -1.11 -2.37
CA PHE A 170 -11.29 -0.76 -1.09
C PHE A 170 -10.42 0.15 -0.22
N ALA A 171 -9.12 -0.18 -0.09
CA ALA A 171 -8.19 0.62 0.70
C ALA A 171 -8.03 2.05 0.15
N SER A 172 -8.04 2.21 -1.18
CA SER A 172 -7.88 3.51 -1.84
C SER A 172 -9.05 4.49 -1.65
N ALA A 173 -10.18 4.03 -1.12
CA ALA A 173 -11.30 4.89 -0.72
C ALA A 173 -11.06 5.63 0.60
N HIS A 174 -10.13 5.13 1.42
CA HIS A 174 -9.84 5.69 2.73
C HIS A 174 -9.02 6.99 2.61
N PRO A 175 -9.42 8.11 3.24
CA PRO A 175 -8.77 9.42 3.05
C PRO A 175 -7.32 9.47 3.52
N LYS A 176 -6.94 8.65 4.51
CA LYS A 176 -5.55 8.52 4.99
C LYS A 176 -4.73 7.50 4.19
N PHE A 177 -5.32 6.81 3.21
CA PHE A 177 -4.56 5.87 2.38
C PHE A 177 -3.66 6.68 1.42
N PRO A 178 -2.36 6.38 1.37
CA PRO A 178 -1.39 7.29 0.77
C PRO A 178 -1.34 7.26 -0.75
N PHE A 179 -2.04 6.32 -1.39
CA PHE A 179 -1.96 6.11 -2.83
C PHE A 179 -3.28 6.52 -3.50
N PRO A 180 -3.29 7.60 -4.29
CA PRO A 180 -4.51 8.06 -4.96
C PRO A 180 -5.10 6.99 -5.89
N HIS A 181 -6.43 6.84 -5.84
CA HIS A 181 -7.18 5.87 -6.64
C HIS A 181 -6.77 5.87 -8.12
N ASP A 182 -6.82 7.03 -8.78
CA ASP A 182 -6.55 7.14 -10.22
C ASP A 182 -5.12 6.76 -10.59
N LYS A 183 -4.16 7.04 -9.71
CA LYS A 183 -2.76 6.70 -9.92
C LYS A 183 -2.53 5.20 -9.76
N LEU A 184 -3.13 4.58 -8.74
CA LEU A 184 -3.12 3.12 -8.58
C LEU A 184 -3.81 2.42 -9.75
N ARG A 185 -4.92 2.97 -10.24
CA ARG A 185 -5.63 2.45 -11.41
C ARG A 185 -4.73 2.37 -12.63
N GLN A 186 -3.92 3.42 -12.86
CA GLN A 186 -2.93 3.43 -13.95
C GLN A 186 -1.79 2.41 -13.73
N SER A 187 -1.38 2.16 -12.49
CA SER A 187 -0.39 1.12 -12.19
C SER A 187 -0.95 -0.29 -12.39
N ILE A 188 -2.22 -0.52 -12.01
CA ILE A 188 -2.92 -1.79 -12.28
C ILE A 188 -3.01 -2.05 -13.78
N ASP A 189 -3.33 -1.03 -14.57
CA ASP A 189 -3.39 -1.13 -16.03
C ASP A 189 -2.06 -1.62 -16.64
N ARG A 190 -0.94 -1.08 -16.15
CA ARG A 190 0.41 -1.39 -16.64
C ARG A 190 0.94 -2.74 -16.18
N VAL A 191 0.75 -3.05 -14.90
CA VAL A 191 1.33 -4.24 -14.26
C VAL A 191 0.51 -5.49 -14.55
N THR A 192 -0.81 -5.35 -14.70
CA THR A 192 -1.70 -6.49 -14.96
C THR A 192 -1.54 -6.99 -16.39
N PRO A 193 -1.43 -8.32 -16.61
CA PRO A 193 -1.38 -8.88 -17.96
C PRO A 193 -2.60 -8.49 -18.80
N PRO A 194 -2.44 -8.25 -20.12
CA PRO A 194 -3.52 -7.77 -20.99
C PRO A 194 -4.82 -8.59 -20.88
N LYS A 195 -4.71 -9.91 -20.73
CA LYS A 195 -5.83 -10.84 -20.58
C LYS A 195 -6.73 -10.52 -19.37
N PHE A 196 -6.16 -10.01 -18.28
CA PHE A 196 -6.87 -9.77 -17.02
C PHE A 196 -7.10 -8.30 -16.72
N ARG A 197 -6.59 -7.39 -17.57
CA ARG A 197 -6.56 -5.95 -17.33
C ARG A 197 -7.95 -5.36 -17.12
N GLU A 198 -8.86 -5.58 -18.08
CA GLU A 198 -10.20 -4.98 -18.02
C GLU A 198 -10.97 -5.43 -16.78
N VAL A 199 -10.99 -6.74 -16.50
CA VAL A 199 -11.66 -7.27 -15.31
C VAL A 199 -11.01 -6.78 -14.02
N SER A 200 -9.68 -6.66 -13.97
CA SER A 200 -8.97 -6.15 -12.79
C SER A 200 -9.29 -4.69 -12.52
N LEU A 201 -9.36 -3.86 -13.56
CA LEU A 201 -9.75 -2.45 -13.41
C LEU A 201 -11.20 -2.33 -12.90
N LYS A 202 -12.13 -3.11 -13.45
CA LYS A 202 -13.52 -3.12 -12.96
C LYS A 202 -13.61 -3.61 -11.50
N ILE A 203 -12.81 -4.61 -11.11
CA ILE A 203 -12.74 -5.10 -9.73
C ILE A 203 -12.16 -4.04 -8.79
N PHE A 204 -11.11 -3.35 -9.22
CA PHE A 204 -10.50 -2.25 -8.48
C PHE A 204 -11.51 -1.13 -8.23
N ASP A 205 -12.16 -0.66 -9.30
CA ASP A 205 -13.17 0.40 -9.26
C ASP A 205 -14.36 -0.01 -8.37
N LYS A 206 -14.82 -1.28 -8.44
CA LYS A 206 -15.87 -1.80 -7.55
C LYS A 206 -15.44 -1.85 -6.09
N GLY A 207 -14.20 -2.26 -5.81
CA GLY A 207 -13.62 -2.25 -4.46
C GLY A 207 -13.63 -0.84 -3.86
N PHE A 208 -13.23 0.16 -4.64
CA PHE A 208 -13.25 1.57 -4.22
C PHE A 208 -14.67 2.04 -3.85
N LEU A 209 -15.66 1.74 -4.69
CA LEU A 209 -17.06 2.10 -4.43
C LEU A 209 -17.62 1.47 -3.15
N GLU A 210 -17.26 0.23 -2.83
CA GLU A 210 -17.63 -0.39 -1.55
C GLU A 210 -16.94 0.29 -0.37
N GLY A 211 -15.65 0.65 -0.53
CA GLY A 211 -14.91 1.40 0.48
C GLY A 211 -15.52 2.78 0.76
N GLU A 212 -15.97 3.51 -0.27
CA GLU A 212 -16.64 4.80 -0.07
C GLU A 212 -17.92 4.70 0.76
N LYS A 213 -18.65 3.58 0.65
CA LYS A 213 -19.87 3.34 1.43
C LYS A 213 -19.54 2.99 2.88
N SER A 214 -18.57 2.11 3.12
CA SER A 214 -18.33 1.55 4.46
C SER A 214 -17.40 2.37 5.33
N ILE A 215 -16.45 3.12 4.75
CA ILE A 215 -15.40 3.85 5.49
C ILE A 215 -15.85 5.27 5.85
N ARG A 216 -16.71 5.88 5.02
CA ARG A 216 -17.19 7.26 5.24
C ARG A 216 -18.47 7.35 6.07
N THR A 217 -19.04 6.21 6.47
CA THR A 217 -20.21 6.12 7.35
C THR A 217 -19.76 5.94 8.79
#